data_AF-A0A1F9VHC8-F1
#
_entry.id   AF-A0A1F9VHC8-F1
#
_cell.length_a   1.000
_cell.length_b   1.000
_cell.length_c   1.000
_cell.angle_alpha   90.00
_cell.angle_beta   90.00
_cell.angle_gamma   90.00
#
_symmetry.space_group_name_H-M   'P 1'
#
loop_
_entity.id
_entity.type
_entity.pdbx_description
1 polymer ?
#
loop_
_entity_poly.entity_id
_entity_poly.type
_entity_poly.pdbx_seq_one_letter_code
_entity_poly.pdbx_strand_id
1 'polypeptide(L)'
;MTKKLKIKNLLIASLVALSLGGWLLHLKVHAPSSDAADYIPFLSGIFSVFILPVMFYFRASLPYAYVLNGMTVIIGTITMAHFSIAHMAFPVTIGDIILRTTLADILLLWGKFFAGKAVFDLEYLKNDTDPAQKGRYFRYPNMGWWLVHLILMAAVYALGNIYWL
;
A
#
# COMPACT_ATOMS: atom_id res chain seq x y z
N MET A 1 21.33 -21.23 7.34
CA MET A 1 20.42 -20.09 7.03
C MET A 1 20.32 -19.18 8.25
N THR A 2 20.62 -17.89 8.14
CA THR A 2 20.62 -16.95 9.28
C THR A 2 19.20 -16.59 9.74
N LYS A 3 19.02 -16.22 11.02
CA LYS A 3 17.71 -15.78 11.56
C LYS A 3 17.12 -14.62 10.76
N LYS A 4 17.97 -13.65 10.38
CA LYS A 4 17.61 -12.51 9.53
C LYS A 4 17.03 -12.97 8.17
N LEU A 5 17.68 -13.91 7.49
CA LEU A 5 17.20 -14.42 6.20
C LEU A 5 15.85 -15.15 6.34
N LYS A 6 15.62 -15.88 7.43
CA LYS A 6 14.32 -16.53 7.70
C LYS A 6 13.20 -15.51 7.86
N ILE A 7 13.42 -14.46 8.65
CA ILE A 7 12.45 -13.37 8.86
C ILE A 7 12.18 -12.65 7.54
N LYS A 8 13.22 -12.30 6.77
CA LYS A 8 13.08 -11.67 5.46
C LYS A 8 12.21 -12.49 4.52
N ASN A 9 12.48 -13.79 4.40
CA ASN A 9 11.72 -14.67 3.50
C ASN A 9 10.25 -14.79 3.94
N LEU A 10 9.98 -14.86 5.24
CA LEU A 10 8.61 -14.89 5.76
C LEU A 10 7.85 -13.60 5.45
N LEU A 11 8.50 -12.44 5.64
CA LEU A 11 7.90 -11.15 5.32
C LEU A 11 7.65 -11.00 3.81
N ILE A 12 8.56 -11.46 2.96
CA ILE A 12 8.34 -11.47 1.50
C ILE A 12 7.20 -12.42 1.12
N ALA A 13 7.09 -13.59 1.74
CA ALA A 13 5.94 -14.48 1.54
C ALA A 13 4.63 -13.81 1.98
N SER A 14 4.63 -13.06 3.08
CA SER A 14 3.45 -12.29 3.51
C SER A 14 3.08 -11.19 2.52
N LEU A 15 4.07 -10.51 1.91
CA LEU A 15 3.84 -9.53 0.85
C LEU A 15 3.17 -10.16 -0.37
N VAL A 16 3.62 -11.35 -0.79
CA VAL A 16 3.00 -12.09 -1.90
C VAL A 16 1.56 -12.45 -1.56
N ALA A 17 1.32 -13.02 -0.38
CA ALA A 17 -0.01 -13.46 0.04
C ALA A 17 -1.00 -12.28 0.15
N LEU A 18 -0.59 -11.17 0.77
CA LEU A 18 -1.40 -9.97 0.88
C LEU A 18 -1.66 -9.34 -0.49
N SER A 19 -0.63 -9.23 -1.34
CA SER A 19 -0.80 -8.68 -2.69
C SER A 19 -1.74 -9.53 -3.54
N LEU A 20 -1.60 -10.86 -3.46
CA LEU A 20 -2.44 -11.79 -4.21
C LEU A 20 -3.89 -11.74 -3.71
N GLY A 21 -4.09 -11.76 -2.39
CA GLY A 21 -5.41 -11.63 -1.78
C GLY A 21 -6.10 -10.34 -2.20
N GLY A 22 -5.41 -9.19 -2.08
CA GLY A 22 -5.93 -7.89 -2.50
C GLY A 22 -6.22 -7.81 -4.00
N TRP A 23 -5.36 -8.40 -4.84
CA TRP A 23 -5.59 -8.44 -6.27
C TRP A 23 -6.80 -9.29 -6.64
N LEU A 24 -6.95 -10.47 -6.03
CA LEU A 24 -8.12 -11.33 -6.27
C LEU A 24 -9.43 -10.68 -5.81
N LEU A 25 -9.42 -9.95 -4.70
CA LEU A 25 -10.57 -9.13 -4.26
C LEU A 25 -10.89 -8.05 -5.30
N HIS A 26 -9.87 -7.37 -5.83
CA HIS A 26 -10.04 -6.39 -6.90
C HIS A 26 -10.67 -7.00 -8.16
N LEU A 27 -10.20 -8.17 -8.62
CA LEU A 27 -10.73 -8.83 -9.82
C LEU A 27 -12.18 -9.31 -9.65
N LYS A 28 -12.63 -9.52 -8.41
CA LYS A 28 -14.03 -9.84 -8.12
C LYS A 28 -14.94 -8.63 -8.34
N VAL A 29 -14.43 -7.42 -8.17
CA VAL A 29 -15.19 -6.16 -8.31
C VAL A 29 -15.01 -5.56 -9.71
N HIS A 30 -13.77 -5.53 -10.21
CA HIS A 30 -13.34 -4.93 -11.47
C HIS A 30 -12.67 -6.00 -12.34
N ALA A 31 -13.49 -6.69 -13.15
CA ALA A 31 -12.95 -7.63 -14.12
C ALA A 31 -12.32 -6.83 -15.28
N PRO A 32 -11.10 -7.16 -15.76
CA PRO A 32 -10.45 -6.42 -16.85
C PRO A 32 -11.25 -6.44 -18.17
N SER A 33 -12.18 -7.39 -18.30
CA SER A 33 -13.09 -7.51 -19.44
C SER A 33 -14.28 -6.54 -19.38
N SER A 34 -14.49 -5.84 -18.26
CA SER A 34 -15.66 -5.00 -18.03
C SER A 34 -15.47 -3.57 -18.55
N ASP A 35 -14.31 -2.94 -18.29
CA ASP A 35 -13.99 -1.58 -18.76
C ASP A 35 -12.49 -1.45 -19.05
N ALA A 36 -12.13 -0.61 -20.02
CA ALA A 36 -10.74 -0.25 -20.30
C ALA A 36 -10.03 0.38 -19.08
N ALA A 37 -10.77 1.09 -18.22
CA ALA A 37 -10.26 1.64 -16.96
C ALA A 37 -9.78 0.55 -15.97
N ASP A 38 -10.32 -0.67 -16.05
CA ASP A 38 -10.01 -1.77 -15.13
C ASP A 38 -8.65 -2.45 -15.43
N TYR A 39 -8.03 -2.15 -16.59
CA TYR A 39 -6.67 -2.63 -16.89
C TYR A 39 -5.60 -2.04 -15.97
N ILE A 40 -5.78 -0.81 -15.48
CA ILE A 40 -4.80 -0.17 -14.60
C ILE A 40 -4.72 -0.90 -13.25
N PRO A 41 -5.83 -1.15 -12.53
CA PRO A 41 -5.85 -2.01 -11.34
C PRO A 41 -5.30 -3.42 -11.61
N PHE A 42 -5.61 -4.01 -12.76
CA PHE A 42 -5.13 -5.33 -13.14
C PHE A 42 -3.59 -5.38 -13.24
N LEU A 43 -2.98 -4.47 -14.00
CA LEU A 43 -1.53 -4.39 -14.17
C LEU A 43 -0.82 -4.02 -12.86
N SER A 44 -1.42 -3.13 -12.06
CA SER A 44 -0.93 -2.79 -10.71
C SER A 44 -0.91 -4.02 -9.79
N GLY A 45 -1.89 -4.91 -9.92
CA GLY A 45 -1.94 -6.20 -9.23
C GLY A 45 -0.80 -7.13 -9.62
N ILE A 46 -0.57 -7.34 -10.93
CA ILE A 46 0.57 -8.13 -11.43
C ILE A 46 1.90 -7.57 -10.90
N PHE A 47 2.07 -6.26 -10.98
CA PHE A 47 3.26 -5.58 -10.48
C PHE A 47 3.44 -5.81 -8.96
N SER A 48 2.37 -5.67 -8.18
CA SER A 48 2.41 -5.88 -6.73
C SER A 48 2.67 -7.33 -6.32
N VAL A 49 2.11 -8.31 -7.04
CA VAL A 49 2.22 -9.73 -6.69
C VAL A 49 3.57 -10.32 -7.07
N PHE A 50 4.10 -9.95 -8.24
CA PHE A 50 5.29 -10.60 -8.79
C PHE A 50 6.53 -9.71 -8.74
N ILE A 51 6.41 -8.45 -9.15
CA ILE A 51 7.58 -7.58 -9.33
C ILE A 51 8.07 -7.04 -7.98
N LEU A 52 7.18 -6.48 -7.15
CA LEU A 52 7.57 -5.91 -5.85
C LEU A 52 8.26 -6.94 -4.92
N PRO A 53 7.76 -8.18 -4.72
CA PRO A 53 8.41 -9.14 -3.84
C PRO A 53 9.82 -9.52 -4.31
N VAL A 54 10.02 -9.63 -5.62
CA VAL A 54 11.34 -9.85 -6.22
C VAL A 54 12.26 -8.65 -5.94
N MET A 55 11.77 -7.43 -6.08
CA MET A 55 12.55 -6.24 -5.74
C MET A 55 12.90 -6.16 -4.24
N PHE A 56 11.99 -6.54 -3.35
CA PHE A 56 12.27 -6.64 -1.91
C PHE A 56 13.30 -7.73 -1.58
N TYR A 57 13.43 -8.75 -2.43
CA TYR A 57 14.42 -9.79 -2.26
C TYR A 57 15.85 -9.27 -2.52
N PHE A 58 16.04 -8.44 -3.54
CA PHE A 58 17.37 -7.94 -3.90
C PHE A 58 17.71 -6.63 -3.18
N ARG A 59 18.87 -6.60 -2.50
CA ARG A 59 19.31 -5.42 -1.74
C ARG A 59 19.44 -4.16 -2.60
N ALA A 60 19.86 -4.30 -3.85
CA ALA A 60 20.03 -3.17 -4.76
C ALA A 60 18.70 -2.49 -5.13
N SER A 61 17.60 -3.26 -5.22
CA SER A 61 16.28 -2.74 -5.58
C SER A 61 15.35 -2.50 -4.40
N LEU A 62 15.73 -2.93 -3.19
CA LEU A 62 14.93 -2.84 -1.98
C LEU A 62 14.46 -1.40 -1.64
N PRO A 63 15.28 -0.34 -1.72
CA PRO A 63 14.80 1.02 -1.47
C PRO A 63 13.73 1.47 -2.47
N TYR A 64 13.89 1.12 -3.74
CA TYR A 64 12.89 1.42 -4.76
C TYR A 64 11.60 0.62 -4.51
N ALA A 65 11.72 -0.65 -4.13
CA ALA A 65 10.59 -1.49 -3.77
C ALA A 65 9.79 -0.87 -2.61
N TYR A 66 10.49 -0.35 -1.59
CA TYR A 66 9.86 0.32 -0.46
C TYR A 66 9.09 1.57 -0.86
N VAL A 67 9.72 2.45 -1.67
CA VAL A 67 9.06 3.67 -2.15
C VAL A 67 7.85 3.32 -3.03
N LEU A 68 8.00 2.42 -4.00
CA LEU A 68 6.92 2.00 -4.88
C LEU A 68 5.78 1.35 -4.11
N ASN A 69 6.09 0.50 -3.13
CA ASN A 69 5.08 -0.12 -2.27
C ASN A 69 4.24 0.94 -1.55
N GLY A 70 4.87 1.90 -0.87
CA GLY A 70 4.10 2.94 -0.17
C GLY A 70 3.36 3.91 -1.09
N MET A 71 3.91 4.26 -2.25
CA MET A 71 3.20 5.09 -3.23
C MET A 71 1.95 4.40 -3.78
N THR A 72 2.03 3.11 -4.09
CA THR A 72 0.84 2.33 -4.51
C THR A 72 -0.21 2.28 -3.41
N VAL A 73 0.20 2.23 -2.14
CA VAL A 73 -0.72 2.21 -1.00
C VAL A 73 -1.43 3.55 -0.83
N ILE A 74 -0.70 4.67 -0.97
CA ILE A 74 -1.29 6.02 -0.91
C ILE A 74 -2.31 6.20 -2.04
N ILE A 75 -1.91 5.93 -3.29
CA ILE A 75 -2.77 6.10 -4.46
C ILE A 75 -4.02 5.23 -4.31
N GLY A 76 -3.84 3.94 -4.00
CA GLY A 76 -4.96 3.02 -3.80
C GLY A 76 -5.88 3.45 -2.66
N THR A 77 -5.34 3.93 -1.54
CA THR A 77 -6.16 4.44 -0.42
C THR A 77 -7.03 5.61 -0.86
N ILE A 78 -6.47 6.59 -1.57
CA ILE A 78 -7.20 7.78 -2.01
C ILE A 78 -8.30 7.41 -3.01
N THR A 79 -7.98 6.61 -4.04
CA THR A 79 -8.96 6.24 -5.07
C THR A 79 -10.07 5.35 -4.53
N MET A 80 -9.74 4.37 -3.67
CA MET A 80 -10.73 3.50 -3.04
C MET A 80 -11.62 4.24 -2.04
N ALA A 81 -11.05 5.18 -1.26
CA ALA A 81 -11.82 6.04 -0.38
C ALA A 81 -12.80 6.92 -1.17
N HIS A 82 -12.34 7.55 -2.26
CA HIS A 82 -13.21 8.32 -3.15
C HIS A 82 -14.32 7.44 -3.73
N PHE A 83 -13.99 6.27 -4.27
CA PHE A 83 -14.97 5.33 -4.81
C PHE A 83 -16.04 4.95 -3.79
N SER A 84 -15.63 4.70 -2.55
CA SER A 84 -16.54 4.34 -1.45
C SER A 84 -17.48 5.47 -1.07
N ILE A 85 -16.99 6.72 -1.07
CA ILE A 85 -17.81 7.90 -0.79
C ILE A 85 -18.81 8.15 -1.93
N ALA A 86 -18.35 8.04 -3.18
CA ALA A 86 -19.17 8.29 -4.36
C ALA A 86 -20.33 7.29 -4.54
N HIS A 87 -20.14 6.04 -4.13
CA HIS A 87 -21.14 4.97 -4.25
C HIS A 87 -21.83 4.61 -2.92
N MET A 88 -21.66 5.44 -1.89
CA MET A 88 -22.23 5.18 -0.57
C MET A 88 -23.77 5.30 -0.61
N ALA A 89 -24.47 4.21 -0.28
CA ALA A 89 -25.92 4.21 -0.16
C ALA A 89 -26.36 4.77 1.20
N PHE A 90 -27.41 5.60 1.20
CA PHE A 90 -28.01 6.16 2.42
C PHE A 90 -29.33 5.45 2.77
N PRO A 91 -29.63 5.23 4.07
CA PRO A 91 -28.88 5.66 5.26
C PRO A 91 -27.65 4.78 5.56
N VAL A 92 -26.59 5.39 6.06
CA VAL A 92 -25.32 4.71 6.35
C VAL A 92 -25.38 4.04 7.73
N THR A 93 -25.19 2.73 7.78
CA THR A 93 -24.95 2.01 9.03
C THR A 93 -23.46 1.69 9.22
N ILE A 94 -23.05 1.41 10.46
CA ILE A 94 -21.66 0.95 10.74
C ILE A 94 -21.35 -0.34 9.97
N GLY A 95 -22.34 -1.22 9.84
CA GLY A 95 -22.20 -2.45 9.04
C GLY A 95 -21.91 -2.16 7.57
N ASP A 96 -22.55 -1.16 6.99
CA ASP A 96 -22.29 -0.74 5.60
C ASP A 96 -20.87 -0.17 5.45
N ILE A 97 -20.39 0.62 6.42
CA ILE A 97 -19.02 1.13 6.40
C ILE A 97 -18.02 -0.03 6.38
N ILE A 98 -18.20 -1.04 7.23
CA ILE A 98 -17.24 -2.15 7.36
C ILE A 98 -17.33 -3.13 6.18
N LEU A 99 -18.54 -3.46 5.71
CA LEU A 99 -18.78 -4.56 4.78
C LEU A 99 -19.07 -4.14 3.34
N ARG A 100 -19.45 -2.88 3.11
CA ARG A 100 -19.84 -2.38 1.78
C ARG A 100 -18.96 -1.26 1.25
N THR A 101 -18.03 -0.76 2.04
CA THR A 101 -16.97 0.13 1.56
C THR A 101 -15.68 -0.64 1.32
N THR A 102 -14.74 0.03 0.65
CA THR A 102 -13.38 -0.50 0.43
C THR A 102 -12.49 -0.43 1.68
N LEU A 103 -13.02 -0.16 2.88
CA LEU A 103 -12.23 -0.06 4.10
C LEU A 103 -11.42 -1.34 4.37
N ALA A 104 -12.01 -2.52 4.16
CA ALA A 104 -11.32 -3.79 4.29
C ALA A 104 -10.14 -3.93 3.30
N ASP A 105 -10.35 -3.53 2.05
CA ASP A 105 -9.32 -3.53 1.01
C ASP A 105 -8.19 -2.55 1.33
N ILE A 106 -8.51 -1.35 1.82
CA ILE A 106 -7.55 -0.35 2.28
C ILE A 106 -6.71 -0.92 3.43
N LEU A 107 -7.32 -1.54 4.44
CA LEU A 107 -6.59 -2.13 5.56
C LEU A 107 -5.65 -3.24 5.12
N LEU A 108 -6.06 -4.06 4.15
CA LEU A 108 -5.22 -5.09 3.55
C LEU A 108 -4.03 -4.48 2.79
N LEU A 109 -4.25 -3.37 2.06
CA LEU A 109 -3.21 -2.61 1.37
C LEU A 109 -2.17 -2.05 2.37
N TRP A 110 -2.63 -1.50 3.50
CA TRP A 110 -1.75 -1.05 4.58
C TRP A 110 -1.01 -2.20 5.27
N GLY A 111 -1.65 -3.36 5.44
CA GLY A 111 -0.98 -4.59 5.88
C GLY A 111 0.20 -4.96 4.99
N LYS A 112 0.03 -4.89 3.65
CA LYS A 112 1.12 -5.07 2.68
C LYS A 112 2.21 -4.02 2.87
N PHE A 113 1.84 -2.76 3.07
CA PHE A 113 2.81 -1.69 3.32
C PHE A 113 3.68 -1.98 4.55
N PHE A 114 3.08 -2.36 5.68
CA PHE A 114 3.81 -2.63 6.92
C PHE A 114 4.75 -3.83 6.79
N ALA A 115 4.35 -4.89 6.09
CA ALA A 115 5.25 -6.01 5.79
C ALA A 115 6.46 -5.54 4.96
N GLY A 116 6.25 -4.70 3.95
CA GLY A 116 7.34 -4.13 3.13
C GLY A 116 8.25 -3.20 3.90
N LYS A 117 7.68 -2.37 4.78
CA LYS A 117 8.46 -1.54 5.71
C LYS A 117 9.32 -2.39 6.64
N ALA A 118 8.77 -3.48 7.18
CA ALA A 118 9.53 -4.38 8.04
C ALA A 118 10.71 -5.05 7.29
N VAL A 119 10.54 -5.40 6.01
CA VAL A 119 11.66 -5.88 5.16
C VAL A 119 12.72 -4.80 4.97
N PHE A 120 12.29 -3.56 4.69
CA PHE A 120 13.20 -2.43 4.53
C PHE A 120 14.00 -2.17 5.80
N ASP A 121 13.32 -2.10 6.94
CA ASP A 121 13.92 -1.86 8.25
C ASP A 121 14.90 -2.97 8.63
N LEU A 122 14.56 -4.23 8.38
CA LEU A 122 15.42 -5.39 8.65
C LEU A 122 16.76 -5.33 7.88
N GLU A 123 16.78 -4.69 6.70
CA GLU A 123 17.97 -4.57 5.86
C GLU A 123 18.75 -3.26 6.08
N TYR A 124 18.05 -2.17 6.40
CA TYR A 124 18.63 -0.81 6.44
C TYR A 124 18.71 -0.16 7.81
N LEU A 125 17.88 -0.52 8.80
CA LEU A 125 18.12 -0.07 10.17
C LEU A 125 19.26 -0.90 10.77
N LYS A 126 20.43 -0.25 10.94
CA LYS A 126 21.47 -0.73 11.86
C LYS A 126 21.02 -0.46 13.30
N ASN A 127 21.25 -1.43 14.18
CA ASN A 127 21.08 -1.46 15.65
C ASN A 127 20.54 -0.19 16.34
N ASP A 128 19.60 -0.40 17.27
CA ASP A 128 18.96 0.56 18.20
C ASP A 128 19.90 1.46 19.04
N THR A 129 21.21 1.39 18.82
CA THR A 129 22.24 2.19 19.48
C THR A 129 22.54 3.51 18.76
N ASP A 130 21.94 3.78 17.59
CA ASP A 130 22.21 5.03 16.85
C ASP A 130 21.38 6.21 17.40
N PRO A 131 22.00 7.23 18.04
CA PRO A 131 21.29 8.38 18.60
C PRO A 131 20.53 9.21 17.55
N ALA A 132 20.74 8.96 16.26
CA ALA A 132 20.17 9.70 15.13
C ALA A 132 18.64 9.61 14.96
N GLN A 133 17.93 8.73 15.69
CA GLN A 133 16.48 8.58 15.56
C GLN A 133 15.62 9.48 16.45
N LYS A 134 16.19 10.14 17.47
CA LYS A 134 15.40 11.04 18.33
C LYS A 134 15.00 12.30 17.55
N GLY A 135 13.71 12.42 17.22
CA GLY A 135 13.08 13.64 16.69
C GLY A 135 12.87 13.72 15.17
N ARG A 136 13.08 12.64 14.40
CA ARG A 136 12.96 12.65 12.92
C ARG A 136 11.82 11.80 12.35
N TYR A 137 10.70 11.67 13.08
CA TYR A 137 9.55 10.86 12.66
C TYR A 137 8.97 11.23 11.28
N PHE A 138 9.05 12.51 10.89
CA PHE A 138 8.57 13.01 9.60
C PHE A 138 9.57 12.89 8.44
N ARG A 139 10.78 12.37 8.67
CA ARG A 139 11.79 12.18 7.61
C ARG A 139 11.76 10.76 7.08
N TYR A 140 12.09 10.60 5.79
CA TYR A 140 12.33 9.28 5.20
C TYR A 140 13.35 8.50 6.05
N PRO A 141 13.15 7.21 6.32
CA PRO A 141 12.07 6.32 5.85
C PRO A 141 10.90 6.14 6.84
N ASN A 142 10.72 7.04 7.81
CA ASN A 142 9.79 6.87 8.94
C ASN A 142 8.30 7.05 8.56
N MET A 143 7.40 6.59 9.43
CA MET A 143 5.95 6.64 9.19
C MET A 143 5.39 8.05 9.00
N GLY A 144 5.93 9.05 9.70
CA GLY A 144 5.47 10.43 9.54
C GLY A 144 5.68 10.98 8.14
N TRP A 145 6.74 10.53 7.45
CA TRP A 145 6.97 10.89 6.05
C TRP A 145 5.83 10.39 5.16
N TRP A 146 5.39 9.15 5.35
CA TRP A 146 4.27 8.56 4.59
C TRP A 146 2.93 9.21 4.90
N LEU A 147 2.65 9.55 6.16
CA LEU A 147 1.42 10.25 6.54
C LEU A 147 1.34 11.64 5.89
N VAL A 148 2.46 12.38 5.86
CA VAL A 148 2.53 13.68 5.17
C VAL A 148 2.23 13.50 3.68
N HIS A 149 2.81 12.51 3.01
CA HIS A 149 2.56 12.26 1.59
C HIS A 149 1.11 11.83 1.32
N LEU A 150 0.52 11.00 2.19
CA LEU A 150 -0.89 10.63 2.10
C LEU A 150 -1.79 11.87 2.14
N ILE A 151 -1.59 12.75 3.14
CA ILE A 151 -2.39 13.97 3.30
C ILE A 151 -2.21 14.91 2.11
N LEU A 152 -0.96 15.18 1.70
CA LEU A 152 -0.68 16.10 0.60
C LEU A 152 -1.23 15.57 -0.73
N MET A 153 -1.06 14.28 -1.03
CA MET A 153 -1.61 13.69 -2.25
C MET A 153 -3.13 13.64 -2.23
N ALA A 154 -3.75 13.35 -1.09
CA ALA A 154 -5.20 13.41 -0.96
C ALA A 154 -5.73 14.82 -1.19
N ALA A 155 -5.05 15.84 -0.67
CA ALA A 155 -5.40 17.24 -0.90
C ALA A 155 -5.28 17.64 -2.38
N VAL A 156 -4.16 17.30 -3.04
CA VAL A 156 -3.97 17.56 -4.47
C VAL A 156 -5.04 16.87 -5.31
N TYR A 157 -5.32 15.59 -5.02
CA TYR A 157 -6.37 14.83 -5.70
C TYR A 157 -7.75 15.46 -5.51
N ALA A 158 -8.11 15.83 -4.27
CA ALA A 158 -9.39 16.46 -3.96
C ALA A 158 -9.54 17.82 -4.66
N LEU A 159 -8.51 18.67 -4.65
CA LEU A 159 -8.53 19.94 -5.38
C LEU A 159 -8.69 19.71 -6.88
N GLY A 160 -7.96 18.76 -7.47
CA GLY A 160 -8.13 18.39 -8.87
C GLY A 160 -9.57 17.97 -9.19
N ASN A 161 -10.17 17.15 -8.32
CA ASN A 161 -11.54 16.69 -8.47
C ASN A 161 -12.58 17.82 -8.32
N ILE A 162 -12.29 18.88 -7.56
CA ILE A 162 -13.19 20.04 -7.38
C ILE A 162 -13.10 21.02 -8.55
N TYR A 163 -11.91 21.23 -9.12
CA TYR A 163 -11.69 22.28 -10.12
C TYR A 163 -11.69 21.79 -11.58
N TRP A 164 -11.52 20.49 -11.82
CA TRP A 164 -11.40 19.92 -13.17
C TRP A 164 -12.65 19.16 -13.64
N LEU A 165 -13.57 18.80 -12.72
CA LEU A 165 -14.90 18.26 -13.03
C LEU A 165 -15.94 19.38 -12.97
#